data_AF-A0A225VEP2-F1
#
_entry.id   AF-A0A225VEP2-F1
#
_cell.length_a   1.000
_cell.length_b   1.000
_cell.length_c   1.000
_cell.angle_alpha   90.00
_cell.angle_beta   90.00
_cell.angle_gamma   90.00
#
_symmetry.space_group_name_H-M   'P 1'
#
loop_
_entity.id
_entity.type
_entity.pdbx_description
1 polymer ?
#
loop_
_entity_poly.entity_id
_entity_poly.type
_entity_poly.pdbx_seq_one_letter_code
_entity_poly.pdbx_strand_id
1 'polypeptide(L)'
;MASQPRRLFIGHGAPREDFDSQRTLRSPLLNSTTGASTRPRLSSIIAQTPTARSPPSTFLGLRHRHYANIRELRGKISRVPRFWLWPRFLNNSFFAKRLVFVGILLSVALAWGVTMYNVKITLWLVDFKERKPDDYDHCKQVVVFSGLIYHMLPVAVLLFLPGSGLRSFEPFKREQLELKSATTENDVGDDLEENARISTSVPKIRRRFVFQLCELLAVISLVYDVGLVLFFFRLLFTGALYACDSYLMHLFTLGGAFCYVGLFVVIYYFARYREHIKMQLGAFTENDHSGDIRKHTMDWNQENNSATDQMLEVVRTRLYYATRRGDLKEMREILNFAQARGLMSSKYGFPRKAYASPKLKFKFFAKTRRNPVHVAAYHGNISALALLEEFGFDMTALDKYNSVHFSTGSLFWYFARVFVKRPSNSLENTAVSIFQTTLMTPLHCAVSTGQIETSLPSFLMTPLHCAVSTGQIETVRWLLTRGAPPNTLAQASFRSNRVPPLFLAEHAEIVRELLVHGADPLAIPDPGFMNTMTPLQLAYVQGNYAVAQELEEWGGDVALTPFHLAAARNNVLVLRKFLSRKTDVDCLGEMGYVGLNRRTPLHWAAISGSTAGLTEVFVTQDGRRLSG
;
A
#
# COMPACT_ATOMS: atom_id res chain seq x y z
N MET A 1 -12.89 71.28 17.50
CA MET A 1 -13.60 71.33 18.80
C MET A 1 -14.59 70.17 18.82
N ALA A 2 -14.69 69.29 19.83
CA ALA A 2 -13.99 69.24 21.12
C ALA A 2 -13.71 67.78 21.59
N SER A 3 -12.56 67.63 22.26
CA SER A 3 -12.24 66.81 23.45
C SER A 3 -12.83 65.41 23.71
N GLN A 4 -11.90 64.45 23.68
CA GLN A 4 -11.67 63.23 24.52
C GLN A 4 -12.29 63.21 25.96
N PRO A 5 -12.47 62.04 26.65
CA PRO A 5 -11.38 61.06 26.83
C PRO A 5 -11.64 59.53 26.97
N ARG A 6 -10.49 58.85 26.93
CA ARG A 6 -10.14 57.42 27.11
C ARG A 6 -10.78 56.67 28.29
N ARG A 7 -10.89 55.34 28.15
CA ARG A 7 -10.18 54.35 29.00
C ARG A 7 -9.96 53.02 28.27
N LEU A 8 -8.85 52.34 28.58
CA LEU A 8 -8.36 51.09 27.96
C LEU A 8 -8.92 49.84 28.67
N PHE A 9 -8.86 48.68 28.01
CA PHE A 9 -8.09 47.51 28.52
C PHE A 9 -7.65 46.57 27.37
N ILE A 10 -6.71 45.66 27.68
CA ILE A 10 -5.76 45.02 26.74
C ILE A 10 -6.19 43.60 26.34
N GLY A 11 -5.86 43.17 25.12
CA GLY A 11 -5.93 41.77 24.66
C GLY A 11 -5.06 41.50 23.43
N HIS A 12 -4.07 40.60 23.55
CA HIS A 12 -3.00 40.39 22.56
C HIS A 12 -3.46 39.83 21.20
N GLY A 13 -2.79 40.26 20.12
CA GLY A 13 -2.78 39.58 18.83
C GLY A 13 -1.42 38.96 18.50
N ALA A 14 -1.39 38.10 17.49
CA ALA A 14 -0.17 37.59 16.84
C ALA A 14 -0.41 37.55 15.31
N PRO A 15 0.41 38.22 14.49
CA PRO A 15 0.19 38.33 13.04
C PRO A 15 0.94 37.27 12.21
N ARG A 16 0.75 37.36 10.88
CA ARG A 16 1.21 36.43 9.82
C ARG A 16 2.74 36.35 9.65
N GLU A 17 3.17 35.25 9.04
CA GLU A 17 4.50 35.07 8.42
C GLU A 17 4.53 35.70 7.02
N ASP A 18 5.66 36.31 6.66
CA ASP A 18 5.99 36.74 5.30
C ASP A 18 7.17 35.93 4.74
N PHE A 19 7.13 35.66 3.44
CA PHE A 19 8.24 35.12 2.64
C PHE A 19 9.15 36.27 2.19
N ASP A 20 10.48 36.12 2.27
CA ASP A 20 11.33 36.38 1.09
C ASP A 20 12.76 35.77 1.19
N SER A 21 13.56 36.03 0.16
CA SER A 21 14.61 35.18 -0.43
C SER A 21 16.09 35.59 -0.14
N GLN A 22 17.02 34.89 -0.84
CA GLN A 22 18.50 35.09 -0.96
C GLN A 22 19.37 34.34 0.08
N ARG A 23 20.22 33.35 -0.28
CA ARG A 23 21.44 33.27 -1.14
C ARG A 23 22.76 33.79 -0.53
N THR A 24 23.57 32.81 -0.11
CA THR A 24 25.04 32.69 -0.28
C THR A 24 26.07 33.62 0.42
N LEU A 25 26.94 32.94 1.17
CA LEU A 25 28.43 33.03 1.20
C LEU A 25 29.19 33.97 2.17
N ARG A 26 30.20 33.31 2.79
CA ARG A 26 31.49 33.79 3.35
C ARG A 26 31.54 34.42 4.76
N SER A 27 32.41 33.80 5.57
CA SER A 27 33.13 34.42 6.70
C SER A 27 34.31 35.27 6.19
N PRO A 28 34.96 36.09 7.05
CA PRO A 28 36.13 35.58 7.76
C PRO A 28 36.34 36.07 9.21
N LEU A 29 37.42 35.57 9.80
CA LEU A 29 37.98 35.74 11.16
C LEU A 29 38.41 37.18 11.51
N LEU A 30 38.45 37.54 12.81
CA LEU A 30 39.71 37.86 13.53
C LEU A 30 39.53 38.10 15.05
N ASN A 31 40.65 38.06 15.79
CA ASN A 31 40.78 38.09 17.26
C ASN A 31 40.90 39.53 17.83
N SER A 32 40.58 39.73 19.13
CA SER A 32 41.61 39.93 20.19
C SER A 32 41.07 40.52 21.52
N THR A 33 41.10 39.70 22.59
CA THR A 33 41.59 39.94 23.98
C THR A 33 41.30 41.22 24.81
N THR A 34 41.24 41.00 26.14
CA THR A 34 41.34 41.93 27.31
C THR A 34 40.05 42.66 27.76
N GLY A 35 39.71 42.76 29.06
CA GLY A 35 40.19 42.02 30.25
C GLY A 35 39.88 42.70 31.60
N ALA A 36 38.95 42.15 32.41
CA ALA A 36 38.79 42.35 33.88
C ALA A 36 37.67 41.41 34.39
N SER A 37 37.94 40.33 35.13
CA SER A 37 38.28 40.27 36.57
C SER A 37 37.12 40.56 37.53
N THR A 38 36.37 39.52 37.90
CA THR A 38 35.98 39.24 39.30
C THR A 38 35.47 37.79 39.45
N ARG A 39 36.03 37.05 40.41
CA ARG A 39 35.63 35.72 40.91
C ARG A 39 35.80 35.78 42.44
N PRO A 40 34.95 35.13 43.25
CA PRO A 40 35.02 33.67 43.53
C PRO A 40 33.61 33.00 43.49
N ARG A 41 33.40 31.69 43.71
CA ARG A 41 34.26 30.53 44.03
C ARG A 41 33.59 29.23 43.52
N LEU A 42 34.43 28.26 43.11
CA LEU A 42 34.32 26.78 43.16
C LEU A 42 32.93 26.11 43.39
N SER A 43 32.58 25.04 42.66
CA SER A 43 33.38 23.80 42.55
C SER A 43 33.41 23.09 41.18
N SER A 44 34.62 22.65 40.83
CA SER A 44 35.04 21.38 40.17
C SER A 44 33.95 20.40 39.64
N ILE A 45 34.11 19.76 38.48
CA ILE A 45 35.13 18.73 38.18
C ILE A 45 35.38 18.57 36.65
N ILE A 46 36.67 18.54 36.27
CA ILE A 46 37.38 17.78 35.19
C ILE A 46 36.73 17.61 33.80
N ALA A 47 37.51 17.94 32.76
CA ALA A 47 37.18 17.75 31.34
C ALA A 47 37.78 16.46 30.75
N GLN A 48 37.08 15.84 29.78
CA GLN A 48 37.66 15.02 28.72
C GLN A 48 36.85 15.17 27.41
N THR A 49 37.54 15.22 26.27
CA THR A 49 36.99 15.19 24.90
C THR A 49 37.74 14.10 24.08
N PRO A 50 37.44 13.85 22.80
CA PRO A 50 36.30 13.04 22.36
C PRO A 50 36.73 11.84 21.49
N THR A 51 36.07 10.69 21.58
CA THR A 51 36.32 9.55 20.68
C THR A 51 35.04 8.84 20.21
N ALA A 52 35.17 8.04 19.16
CA ALA A 52 34.14 7.24 18.47
C ALA A 52 33.10 8.04 17.63
N ARG A 53 33.41 8.20 16.34
CA ARG A 53 32.40 8.29 15.27
C ARG A 53 31.44 7.10 15.41
N SER A 54 30.13 7.35 15.42
CA SER A 54 29.14 6.26 15.25
C SER A 54 28.90 5.97 13.76
N PRO A 55 28.67 4.70 13.38
CA PRO A 55 28.40 4.33 11.99
C PRO A 55 27.00 4.80 11.54
N PRO A 56 26.72 4.87 10.22
CA PRO A 56 25.43 5.31 9.71
C PRO A 56 24.30 4.44 10.27
N SER A 57 23.31 5.08 10.87
CA SER A 57 22.18 4.39 11.49
C SER A 57 21.31 3.73 10.43
N THR A 58 21.38 2.40 10.33
CA THR A 58 20.40 1.61 9.59
C THR A 58 18.98 1.96 10.06
N PHE A 59 18.02 1.94 9.12
CA PHE A 59 16.61 2.24 9.40
C PHE A 59 16.06 1.42 10.59
N LEU A 60 16.55 0.19 10.75
CA LEU A 60 16.23 -0.67 11.89
C LEU A 60 16.70 -0.08 13.25
N GLY A 61 17.90 0.49 13.32
CA GLY A 61 18.45 1.08 14.54
C GLY A 61 17.73 2.37 14.96
N LEU A 62 17.40 3.23 13.98
CA LEU A 62 16.51 4.38 14.18
C LEU A 62 15.15 3.93 14.75
N ARG A 63 14.56 2.88 14.17
CA ARG A 63 13.27 2.34 14.61
C ARG A 63 13.31 1.77 16.03
N HIS A 64 14.39 1.08 16.42
CA HIS A 64 14.55 0.56 17.78
C HIS A 64 14.72 1.68 18.81
N ARG A 65 15.55 2.69 18.55
CA ARG A 65 15.67 3.88 19.41
C ARG A 65 14.34 4.62 19.55
N HIS A 66 13.61 4.79 18.45
CA HIS A 66 12.29 5.42 18.47
C HIS A 66 11.29 4.66 19.36
N TYR A 67 11.21 3.33 19.25
CA TYR A 67 10.33 2.53 20.12
C TYR A 67 10.78 2.44 21.58
N ALA A 68 12.09 2.47 21.86
CA ALA A 68 12.61 2.56 23.23
C ALA A 68 12.18 3.87 23.91
N ASN A 69 12.42 5.01 23.24
CA ASN A 69 12.04 6.34 23.74
C ASN A 69 10.51 6.46 23.91
N ILE A 70 9.71 5.85 23.02
CA ILE A 70 8.24 5.79 23.17
C ILE A 70 7.81 5.05 24.45
N ARG A 71 8.55 4.02 24.89
CA ARG A 71 8.21 3.30 26.13
C ARG A 71 8.57 4.12 27.37
N GLU A 72 9.68 4.85 27.33
CA GLU A 72 10.11 5.77 28.41
C GLU A 72 9.13 6.96 28.57
N LEU A 73 8.62 7.49 27.45
CA LEU A 73 7.57 8.53 27.42
C LEU A 73 6.17 8.01 27.84
N ARG A 74 5.92 6.69 27.79
CA ARG A 74 4.67 6.07 28.26
C ARG A 74 4.73 5.77 29.76
N GLY A 75 4.60 6.82 30.56
CA GLY A 75 4.40 6.70 32.02
C GLY A 75 3.18 5.83 32.39
N LYS A 76 3.03 5.52 33.69
CA LYS A 76 1.97 4.62 34.22
C LYS A 76 0.60 4.98 33.63
N ILE A 77 -0.02 4.04 32.92
CA ILE A 77 -1.34 4.22 32.29
C ILE A 77 -2.35 4.62 33.37
N SER A 78 -2.99 5.78 33.21
CA SER A 78 -4.00 6.27 34.14
C SER A 78 -5.15 5.27 34.30
N ARG A 79 -5.55 4.99 35.54
CA ARG A 79 -6.75 4.18 35.81
C ARG A 79 -7.98 4.95 35.37
N VAL A 80 -8.83 4.33 34.55
CA VAL A 80 -10.03 4.95 33.98
C VAL A 80 -11.26 4.12 34.36
N PRO A 81 -12.43 4.73 34.67
CA PRO A 81 -13.66 3.99 35.01
C PRO A 81 -14.05 2.92 33.99
N ARG A 82 -14.53 1.78 34.50
CA ARG A 82 -14.77 0.53 33.74
C ARG A 82 -15.91 0.61 32.71
N PHE A 83 -16.96 1.40 32.97
CA PHE A 83 -18.20 1.38 32.18
C PHE A 83 -18.43 2.66 31.36
N TRP A 84 -18.25 3.83 31.95
CA TRP A 84 -18.56 5.11 31.28
C TRP A 84 -17.48 6.16 31.55
N LEU A 85 -17.04 6.84 30.49
CA LEU A 85 -16.26 8.06 30.58
C LEU A 85 -17.15 9.25 30.88
N TRP A 86 -16.92 9.90 32.03
CA TRP A 86 -17.64 11.11 32.43
C TRP A 86 -17.49 12.23 31.37
N PRO A 87 -18.50 13.11 31.16
CA PRO A 87 -18.46 14.20 30.17
C PRO A 87 -17.21 15.12 30.18
N ARG A 88 -16.49 15.18 31.31
CA ARG A 88 -15.18 15.85 31.43
C ARG A 88 -14.15 15.31 30.41
N PHE A 89 -14.19 14.02 30.08
CA PHE A 89 -13.31 13.42 29.05
C PHE A 89 -13.73 13.81 27.62
N LEU A 90 -15.03 13.91 27.34
CA LEU A 90 -15.57 14.41 26.06
C LEU A 90 -15.18 15.86 25.80
N ASN A 91 -15.22 16.71 26.85
CA ASN A 91 -14.81 18.10 26.75
C ASN A 91 -13.33 18.29 26.35
N ASN A 92 -12.47 17.31 26.63
CA ASN A 92 -11.06 17.32 26.24
C ASN A 92 -10.79 16.67 24.86
N SER A 93 -11.82 16.26 24.11
CA SER A 93 -11.68 15.60 22.81
C SER A 93 -12.43 16.33 21.70
N PHE A 94 -11.69 17.12 20.92
CA PHE A 94 -12.22 17.92 19.80
C PHE A 94 -13.01 17.07 18.79
N PHE A 95 -12.45 15.96 18.32
CA PHE A 95 -13.07 15.11 17.31
C PHE A 95 -14.26 14.31 17.86
N ALA A 96 -14.16 13.77 19.08
CA ALA A 96 -15.26 13.03 19.69
C ALA A 96 -16.48 13.94 19.94
N LYS A 97 -16.25 15.14 20.48
CA LYS A 97 -17.31 16.13 20.72
C LYS A 97 -18.04 16.51 19.44
N ARG A 98 -17.33 16.76 18.33
CA ARG A 98 -17.95 17.07 17.02
C ARG A 98 -18.72 15.88 16.44
N LEU A 99 -18.14 14.67 16.48
CA LEU A 99 -18.80 13.45 15.99
C LEU A 99 -20.12 13.19 16.74
N VAL A 100 -20.11 13.26 18.06
CA VAL A 100 -21.30 13.04 18.90
C VAL A 100 -22.34 14.14 18.69
N PHE A 101 -21.93 15.42 18.67
CA PHE A 101 -22.86 16.54 18.48
C PHE A 101 -23.59 16.48 17.13
N VAL A 102 -22.85 16.28 16.03
CA VAL A 102 -23.45 16.18 14.69
C VAL A 102 -24.26 14.89 14.54
N GLY A 103 -23.78 13.77 15.10
CA GLY A 103 -24.49 12.50 15.08
C GLY A 103 -25.84 12.53 15.80
N ILE A 104 -25.91 13.19 16.95
CA ILE A 104 -27.17 13.40 17.69
C ILE A 104 -28.12 14.30 16.90
N LEU A 105 -27.64 15.45 16.40
CA LEU A 105 -28.46 16.38 15.61
C LEU A 105 -29.08 15.69 14.38
N LEU A 106 -28.26 14.93 13.64
CA LEU A 106 -28.72 14.16 12.48
C LEU A 106 -29.71 13.05 12.89
N SER A 107 -29.45 12.34 13.99
CA SER A 107 -30.34 11.26 14.43
C SER A 107 -31.72 11.77 14.86
N VAL A 108 -31.80 12.97 15.45
CA VAL A 108 -33.08 13.63 15.75
C VAL A 108 -33.82 14.00 14.46
N ALA A 109 -33.13 14.58 13.47
CA ALA A 109 -33.72 14.93 12.17
C ALA A 109 -34.19 13.68 11.39
N LEU A 110 -33.39 12.61 11.36
CA LEU A 110 -33.75 11.33 10.74
C LEU A 110 -34.95 10.68 11.44
N ALA A 111 -34.97 10.66 12.78
CA ALA A 111 -36.09 10.11 13.55
C ALA A 111 -37.40 10.88 13.30
N TRP A 112 -37.34 12.22 13.24
CA TRP A 112 -38.49 13.05 12.88
C TRP A 112 -38.99 12.78 11.45
N GLY A 113 -38.07 12.55 10.50
CA GLY A 113 -38.43 12.14 9.14
C GLY A 113 -39.11 10.77 9.08
N VAL A 114 -38.59 9.78 9.80
CA VAL A 114 -39.22 8.43 9.89
C VAL A 114 -40.61 8.51 10.53
N THR A 115 -40.81 9.30 11.60
CA THR A 115 -42.14 9.43 12.21
C THR A 115 -43.11 10.18 11.30
N MET A 116 -42.69 11.29 10.68
CA MET A 116 -43.52 12.00 9.69
C MET A 116 -43.91 11.10 8.51
N TYR A 117 -42.96 10.31 7.98
CA TYR A 117 -43.21 9.37 6.91
C TYR A 117 -44.36 8.41 7.24
N ASN A 118 -44.27 7.72 8.39
CA ASN A 118 -45.22 6.69 8.79
C ASN A 118 -46.57 7.25 9.29
N VAL A 119 -46.60 8.45 9.89
CA VAL A 119 -47.81 9.02 10.53
C VAL A 119 -48.56 10.01 9.65
N LYS A 120 -47.90 10.69 8.70
CA LYS A 120 -48.55 11.70 7.84
C LYS A 120 -48.36 11.44 6.35
N ILE A 121 -47.15 11.12 5.89
CA ILE A 121 -46.87 11.04 4.45
C ILE A 121 -47.55 9.83 3.81
N THR A 122 -47.53 8.67 4.47
CA THR A 122 -48.23 7.44 4.03
C THR A 122 -49.73 7.66 3.86
N LEU A 123 -50.39 8.26 4.85
CA LEU A 123 -51.82 8.59 4.83
C LEU A 123 -52.15 9.62 3.73
N TRP A 124 -51.34 10.68 3.63
CA TRP A 124 -51.50 11.68 2.56
C TRP A 124 -51.31 11.08 1.15
N LEU A 125 -50.39 10.11 0.99
CA LEU A 125 -50.12 9.47 -0.30
C LEU A 125 -51.30 8.58 -0.76
N VAL A 126 -52.09 8.02 0.16
CA VAL A 126 -53.32 7.29 -0.16
C VAL A 126 -54.39 8.27 -0.68
N ASP A 127 -54.64 9.35 0.05
CA ASP A 127 -55.55 10.44 -0.34
C ASP A 127 -55.14 11.12 -1.66
N PHE A 128 -53.84 11.32 -1.90
CA PHE A 128 -53.33 11.87 -3.16
C PHE A 128 -53.62 10.94 -4.36
N LYS A 129 -53.55 9.60 -4.17
CA LYS A 129 -53.86 8.62 -5.21
C LYS A 129 -55.29 8.76 -5.74
N GLU A 130 -56.24 9.05 -4.85
CA GLU A 130 -57.65 9.21 -5.19
C GLU A 130 -57.92 10.54 -5.91
N ARG A 131 -57.11 11.58 -5.65
CA ARG A 131 -57.27 12.92 -6.24
C ARG A 131 -56.58 13.12 -7.59
N LYS A 132 -55.36 12.59 -7.76
CA LYS A 132 -54.55 12.72 -8.99
C LYS A 132 -53.85 11.39 -9.30
N PRO A 133 -54.53 10.45 -9.99
CA PRO A 133 -53.98 9.13 -10.28
C PRO A 133 -52.79 9.16 -11.26
N ASP A 134 -52.77 10.10 -12.22
CA ASP A 134 -51.73 10.17 -13.25
C ASP A 134 -50.36 10.63 -12.69
N ASP A 135 -50.38 11.55 -11.72
CA ASP A 135 -49.18 12.06 -11.04
C ASP A 135 -48.72 11.14 -9.88
N TYR A 136 -49.57 10.20 -9.44
CA TYR A 136 -49.35 9.38 -8.25
C TYR A 136 -48.02 8.63 -8.29
N ASP A 137 -47.72 7.92 -9.39
CA ASP A 137 -46.51 7.09 -9.46
C ASP A 137 -45.22 7.93 -9.52
N HIS A 138 -45.29 9.15 -10.06
CA HIS A 138 -44.17 10.10 -10.04
C HIS A 138 -43.96 10.66 -8.64
N CYS A 139 -45.01 11.17 -7.99
CA CYS A 139 -44.92 11.72 -6.64
C CYS A 139 -44.51 10.66 -5.60
N LYS A 140 -45.01 9.42 -5.74
CA LYS A 140 -44.61 8.25 -4.93
C LYS A 140 -43.12 7.94 -5.02
N GLN A 141 -42.50 8.03 -6.19
CA GLN A 141 -41.05 7.79 -6.32
C GLN A 141 -40.22 8.82 -5.52
N VAL A 142 -40.65 10.08 -5.50
CA VAL A 142 -40.00 11.16 -4.72
C VAL A 142 -40.17 10.97 -3.21
N VAL A 143 -41.36 10.55 -2.77
CA VAL A 143 -41.65 10.19 -1.38
C VAL A 143 -40.82 8.99 -0.93
N VAL A 144 -40.72 7.94 -1.74
CA VAL A 144 -39.91 6.74 -1.46
C VAL A 144 -38.42 7.10 -1.37
N PHE A 145 -37.88 7.92 -2.27
CA PHE A 145 -36.50 8.40 -2.21
C PHE A 145 -36.17 9.11 -0.89
N SER A 146 -37.06 9.97 -0.44
CA SER A 146 -36.89 10.68 0.84
C SER A 146 -37.00 9.73 2.03
N GLY A 147 -37.96 8.81 2.02
CA GLY A 147 -38.10 7.76 3.03
C GLY A 147 -36.86 6.85 3.14
N LEU A 148 -36.26 6.48 2.01
CA LEU A 148 -35.02 5.70 1.95
C LEU A 148 -33.87 6.40 2.71
N ILE A 149 -33.68 7.71 2.51
CA ILE A 149 -32.69 8.50 3.27
C ILE A 149 -33.00 8.49 4.77
N TYR A 150 -34.26 8.70 5.16
CA TYR A 150 -34.67 8.74 6.56
C TYR A 150 -34.47 7.40 7.29
N HIS A 151 -34.65 6.27 6.60
CA HIS A 151 -34.41 4.94 7.16
C HIS A 151 -32.93 4.63 7.46
N MET A 152 -31.97 5.49 7.11
CA MET A 152 -30.57 5.38 7.52
C MET A 152 -30.31 5.74 9.01
N LEU A 153 -31.36 6.08 9.78
CA LEU A 153 -31.31 6.35 11.22
C LEU A 153 -30.46 5.34 12.04
N PRO A 154 -30.58 4.01 11.89
CA PRO A 154 -29.80 3.06 12.69
C PRO A 154 -28.29 3.15 12.39
N VAL A 155 -27.92 3.42 11.14
CA VAL A 155 -26.54 3.59 10.71
C VAL A 155 -25.97 4.89 11.29
N ALA A 156 -26.70 6.00 11.20
CA ALA A 156 -26.30 7.28 11.77
C ALA A 156 -26.01 7.17 13.28
N VAL A 157 -26.88 6.49 14.04
CA VAL A 157 -26.69 6.23 15.48
C VAL A 157 -25.43 5.41 15.74
N LEU A 158 -25.24 4.29 15.04
CA LEU A 158 -24.09 3.40 15.25
C LEU A 158 -22.74 4.06 14.91
N LEU A 159 -22.70 5.04 13.98
CA LEU A 159 -21.46 5.71 13.58
C LEU A 159 -20.94 6.73 14.61
N PHE A 160 -21.80 7.40 15.39
CA PHE A 160 -21.33 8.34 16.41
C PHE A 160 -21.07 7.71 17.78
N LEU A 161 -21.66 6.54 18.08
CA LEU A 161 -21.50 5.85 19.37
C LEU A 161 -20.04 5.61 19.81
N PRO A 162 -19.06 5.29 18.95
CA PRO A 162 -17.65 5.22 19.34
C PRO A 162 -17.09 6.51 19.94
N GLY A 163 -17.64 7.67 19.56
CA GLY A 163 -17.28 8.96 20.13
C GLY A 163 -17.89 9.24 21.51
N SER A 164 -18.97 8.54 21.90
CA SER A 164 -19.78 8.84 23.10
C SER A 164 -19.08 8.63 24.45
N GLY A 165 -17.95 7.92 24.49
CA GLY A 165 -17.25 7.56 25.71
C GLY A 165 -17.83 6.35 26.48
N LEU A 166 -18.83 5.65 25.92
CA LEU A 166 -19.30 4.35 26.43
C LEU A 166 -18.22 3.27 26.21
N ARG A 167 -17.82 2.57 27.27
CA ARG A 167 -16.70 1.59 27.21
C ARG A 167 -16.99 0.36 26.36
N SER A 168 -18.26 0.04 26.09
CA SER A 168 -18.65 -1.02 25.15
C SER A 168 -18.30 -0.67 23.70
N PHE A 169 -18.35 0.62 23.34
CA PHE A 169 -18.10 1.15 22.00
C PHE A 169 -16.66 1.67 21.80
N GLU A 170 -15.76 1.46 22.77
CA GLU A 170 -14.38 1.92 22.66
C GLU A 170 -13.68 1.29 21.43
N PRO A 171 -13.02 2.08 20.56
CA PRO A 171 -12.51 1.60 19.28
C PRO A 171 -11.42 0.53 19.41
N PHE A 172 -10.59 0.61 20.46
CA PHE A 172 -9.44 -0.26 20.67
C PHE A 172 -9.44 -0.88 22.07
N LYS A 173 -9.04 -2.14 22.18
CA LYS A 173 -8.68 -2.78 23.45
C LYS A 173 -7.16 -2.69 23.63
N ARG A 174 -6.72 -2.10 24.73
CA ARG A 174 -5.33 -2.18 25.21
C ARG A 174 -5.22 -3.47 26.01
N GLU A 175 -4.39 -4.42 25.58
CA GLU A 175 -4.02 -5.54 26.43
C GLU A 175 -3.06 -5.04 27.50
N GLN A 176 -3.39 -5.28 28.77
CA GLN A 176 -2.46 -5.03 29.87
C GLN A 176 -1.38 -6.11 29.83
N LEU A 177 -0.14 -5.71 30.10
CA LEU A 177 0.93 -6.65 30.43
C LEU A 177 0.59 -7.25 31.80
N GLU A 178 -0.06 -8.41 31.80
CA GLU A 178 0.00 -9.31 32.94
C GLU A 178 1.43 -9.85 33.01
N LEU A 179 2.26 -9.15 33.78
CA LEU A 179 3.51 -9.70 34.27
C LEU A 179 3.13 -10.83 35.22
N LYS A 180 3.08 -12.07 34.71
CA LYS A 180 3.10 -13.25 35.58
C LYS A 180 4.42 -13.26 36.31
N SER A 181 4.45 -12.65 37.49
CA SER A 181 5.55 -12.78 38.44
C SER A 181 5.64 -14.25 38.83
N ALA A 182 6.72 -14.91 38.42
CA ALA A 182 7.06 -16.21 38.96
C ALA A 182 7.52 -16.03 40.41
N THR A 183 6.58 -16.24 41.33
CA THR A 183 6.81 -16.57 42.73
C THR A 183 6.25 -17.98 42.89
N THR A 184 7.00 -19.01 43.26
CA THR A 184 8.02 -19.08 44.32
C THR A 184 9.17 -20.06 44.00
N GLU A 185 10.35 -19.77 44.58
CA GLU A 185 11.23 -20.69 45.36
C GLU A 185 11.09 -22.22 45.15
N ASN A 186 12.13 -23.05 44.93
CA ASN A 186 13.59 -22.92 45.09
C ASN A 186 14.34 -23.83 44.09
N ASP A 187 15.54 -23.46 43.64
CA ASP A 187 16.77 -24.23 43.94
C ASP A 187 18.02 -23.39 43.62
N VAL A 188 19.17 -23.70 44.24
CA VAL A 188 20.43 -22.95 44.11
C VAL A 188 21.38 -23.67 43.17
N GLY A 189 21.82 -22.99 42.11
CA GLY A 189 22.85 -23.46 41.18
C GLY A 189 23.49 -22.28 40.47
N ASP A 190 24.74 -22.00 40.82
CA ASP A 190 25.56 -20.94 40.25
C ASP A 190 25.97 -21.28 38.80
N ASP A 191 25.94 -20.29 37.90
CA ASP A 191 26.80 -20.15 36.71
C ASP A 191 26.18 -19.25 35.60
N LEU A 192 27.00 -18.28 35.15
CA LEU A 192 26.96 -17.55 33.88
C LEU A 192 25.81 -16.53 33.63
N GLU A 193 26.18 -15.25 33.74
CA GLU A 193 25.47 -14.10 33.20
C GLU A 193 25.39 -14.14 31.65
N GLU A 194 24.43 -14.85 31.05
CA GLU A 194 24.08 -14.61 29.64
C GLU A 194 22.59 -14.77 29.30
N ASN A 195 22.09 -13.87 28.44
CA ASN A 195 20.82 -13.99 27.70
C ASN A 195 19.48 -13.93 28.46
N ALA A 196 19.37 -13.08 29.48
CA ALA A 196 18.08 -12.47 29.85
C ALA A 196 17.63 -11.41 28.82
N ARG A 197 17.54 -11.77 27.53
CA ARG A 197 16.95 -10.91 26.48
C ARG A 197 15.44 -10.86 26.68
N ILE A 198 14.98 -9.98 27.58
CA ILE A 198 13.56 -9.66 27.73
C ILE A 198 13.05 -9.19 26.36
N SER A 199 12.32 -10.06 25.66
CA SER A 199 11.71 -9.73 24.38
C SER A 199 10.54 -8.79 24.64
N THR A 200 10.86 -7.50 24.76
CA THR A 200 9.91 -6.47 25.19
C THR A 200 8.89 -6.15 24.09
N SER A 201 7.96 -7.08 23.86
CA SER A 201 6.86 -6.91 22.92
C SER A 201 6.10 -5.62 23.24
N VAL A 202 5.91 -4.80 22.21
CA VAL A 202 5.04 -3.62 22.31
C VAL A 202 3.60 -4.14 22.45
N PRO A 203 2.80 -3.66 23.42
CA PRO A 203 1.45 -4.18 23.63
C PRO A 203 0.63 -4.02 22.35
N LYS A 204 0.21 -5.14 21.77
CA LYS A 204 -0.47 -5.17 20.48
C LYS A 204 -1.87 -4.58 20.62
N ILE A 205 -2.06 -3.40 20.04
CA ILE A 205 -3.35 -2.71 20.06
C ILE A 205 -4.35 -3.50 19.20
N ARG A 206 -5.50 -3.89 19.79
CA ARG A 206 -6.52 -4.66 19.07
C ARG A 206 -7.75 -3.80 18.77
N ARG A 207 -8.24 -3.85 17.52
CA ARG A 207 -9.55 -3.27 17.15
C ARG A 207 -10.67 -4.08 17.80
N ARG A 208 -11.64 -3.42 18.45
CA ARG A 208 -12.84 -4.12 18.96
C ARG A 208 -13.80 -4.47 17.81
N PHE A 209 -14.60 -5.53 17.99
CA PHE A 209 -15.60 -5.98 17.00
C PHE A 209 -16.60 -4.87 16.63
N VAL A 210 -17.14 -4.16 17.63
CA VAL A 210 -18.08 -3.04 17.43
C VAL A 210 -17.49 -1.95 16.53
N PHE A 211 -16.18 -1.69 16.64
CA PHE A 211 -15.50 -0.72 15.79
C PHE A 211 -15.33 -1.19 14.34
N GLN A 212 -15.06 -2.48 14.14
CA GLN A 212 -15.04 -3.11 12.81
C GLN A 212 -16.43 -3.10 12.17
N LEU A 213 -17.49 -3.26 12.97
CA LEU A 213 -18.88 -3.11 12.53
C LEU A 213 -19.17 -1.66 12.10
N CYS A 214 -18.74 -0.64 12.85
CA CYS A 214 -18.86 0.76 12.42
C CYS A 214 -18.09 1.05 11.12
N GLU A 215 -16.85 0.52 10.96
CA GLU A 215 -16.09 0.62 9.71
C GLU A 215 -16.85 -0.01 8.52
N LEU A 216 -17.46 -1.19 8.72
CA LEU A 216 -18.23 -1.89 7.70
C LEU A 216 -19.56 -1.18 7.38
N LEU A 217 -20.29 -0.70 8.38
CA LEU A 217 -21.53 0.06 8.19
C LEU A 217 -21.30 1.37 7.44
N ALA A 218 -20.18 2.05 7.69
CA ALA A 218 -19.81 3.22 6.91
C ALA A 218 -19.53 2.89 5.43
N VAL A 219 -18.88 1.74 5.14
CA VAL A 219 -18.72 1.26 3.76
C VAL A 219 -20.06 0.95 3.11
N ILE A 220 -20.94 0.24 3.82
CA ILE A 220 -22.29 -0.09 3.32
C ILE A 220 -23.09 1.18 3.05
N SER A 221 -23.00 2.19 3.92
CA SER A 221 -23.61 3.51 3.69
C SER A 221 -23.09 4.15 2.41
N LEU A 222 -21.77 4.20 2.20
CA LEU A 222 -21.19 4.83 1.00
C LEU A 222 -21.57 4.09 -0.30
N VAL A 223 -21.74 2.77 -0.26
CA VAL A 223 -22.26 1.99 -1.41
C VAL A 223 -23.76 2.26 -1.63
N TYR A 224 -24.52 2.41 -0.55
CA TYR A 224 -25.93 2.79 -0.59
C TYR A 224 -26.13 4.21 -1.15
N ASP A 225 -25.26 5.16 -0.78
CA ASP A 225 -25.26 6.53 -1.28
C ASP A 225 -25.04 6.59 -2.81
N VAL A 226 -24.20 5.71 -3.37
CA VAL A 226 -24.08 5.56 -4.84
C VAL A 226 -25.41 5.09 -5.46
N GLY A 227 -26.12 4.17 -4.80
CA GLY A 227 -27.46 3.75 -5.20
C GLY A 227 -28.49 4.88 -5.15
N LEU A 228 -28.46 5.71 -4.09
CA LEU A 228 -29.29 6.91 -3.97
C LEU A 228 -28.99 7.93 -5.07
N VAL A 229 -27.73 8.17 -5.41
CA VAL A 229 -27.34 9.07 -6.51
C VAL A 229 -27.88 8.58 -7.85
N LEU A 230 -27.79 7.28 -8.15
CA LEU A 230 -28.37 6.69 -9.36
C LEU A 230 -29.91 6.81 -9.37
N PHE A 231 -30.56 6.62 -8.22
CA PHE A 231 -32.01 6.82 -8.09
C PHE A 231 -32.41 8.29 -8.29
N PHE A 232 -31.63 9.24 -7.77
CA PHE A 232 -31.84 10.67 -7.95
C PHE A 232 -31.70 11.07 -9.43
N PHE A 233 -30.70 10.57 -10.15
CA PHE A 233 -30.61 10.79 -11.60
C PHE A 233 -31.83 10.26 -12.33
N ARG A 234 -32.35 9.07 -11.95
CA ARG A 234 -33.61 8.55 -12.52
C ARG A 234 -34.79 9.50 -12.27
N LEU A 235 -34.96 10.01 -11.05
CA LEU A 235 -36.02 10.99 -10.71
C LEU A 235 -35.91 12.29 -11.55
N LEU A 236 -34.69 12.73 -11.81
CA LEU A 236 -34.43 13.93 -12.61
C LEU A 236 -34.78 13.71 -14.09
N PHE A 237 -34.41 12.57 -14.66
CA PHE A 237 -34.75 12.23 -16.05
C PHE A 237 -36.24 11.92 -16.27
N THR A 238 -36.99 11.47 -15.25
CA THR A 238 -38.45 11.28 -15.35
C THR A 238 -39.26 12.54 -15.04
N GLY A 239 -38.62 13.67 -14.67
CA GLY A 239 -39.32 14.90 -14.30
C GLY A 239 -40.12 14.83 -12.99
N ALA A 240 -40.03 13.72 -12.25
CA ALA A 240 -40.91 13.40 -11.11
C ALA A 240 -40.84 14.41 -9.95
N LEU A 241 -39.76 15.20 -9.86
CA LEU A 241 -39.54 16.20 -8.81
C LEU A 241 -40.63 17.28 -8.73
N TYR A 242 -41.35 17.54 -9.82
CA TYR A 242 -42.42 18.56 -9.89
C TYR A 242 -43.85 17.98 -9.80
N ALA A 243 -44.01 16.65 -9.70
CA ALA A 243 -45.33 16.00 -9.68
C ALA A 243 -46.10 16.13 -8.35
N CYS A 244 -45.41 16.48 -7.24
CA CYS A 244 -46.04 16.68 -5.93
C CYS A 244 -46.40 18.16 -5.70
N ASP A 245 -47.67 18.52 -5.83
CA ASP A 245 -48.22 19.88 -5.70
C ASP A 245 -48.42 20.35 -4.23
N SER A 246 -47.62 19.85 -3.29
CA SER A 246 -47.86 20.02 -1.84
C SER A 246 -46.64 20.56 -1.11
N TYR A 247 -46.80 21.70 -0.43
CA TYR A 247 -45.75 22.34 0.37
C TYR A 247 -45.16 21.40 1.43
N LEU A 248 -45.97 20.49 1.99
CA LEU A 248 -45.55 19.54 3.01
C LEU A 248 -44.62 18.46 2.41
N MET A 249 -44.84 18.07 1.15
CA MET A 249 -43.92 17.18 0.42
C MET A 249 -42.61 17.87 0.08
N HIS A 250 -42.64 19.13 -0.37
CA HIS A 250 -41.42 19.90 -0.61
C HIS A 250 -40.58 20.08 0.67
N LEU A 251 -41.22 20.34 1.82
CA LEU A 251 -40.50 20.42 3.10
C LEU A 251 -39.90 19.06 3.51
N PHE A 252 -40.62 17.96 3.27
CA PHE A 252 -40.15 16.59 3.54
C PHE A 252 -38.96 16.20 2.65
N THR A 253 -39.00 16.52 1.35
CA THR A 253 -37.91 16.20 0.42
C THR A 253 -36.66 17.06 0.68
N LEU A 254 -36.83 18.35 0.98
CA LEU A 254 -35.73 19.24 1.40
C LEU A 254 -35.11 18.78 2.73
N GLY A 255 -35.93 18.34 3.69
CA GLY A 255 -35.47 17.72 4.92
C GLY A 255 -34.64 16.45 4.67
N GLY A 256 -35.06 15.62 3.71
CA GLY A 256 -34.33 14.44 3.25
C GLY A 256 -32.96 14.82 2.66
N ALA A 257 -32.91 15.83 1.78
CA ALA A 257 -31.66 16.33 1.20
C ALA A 257 -30.68 16.86 2.26
N PHE A 258 -31.17 17.58 3.28
CA PHE A 258 -30.33 18.03 4.40
C PHE A 258 -29.80 16.84 5.23
N CYS A 259 -30.64 15.83 5.48
CA CYS A 259 -30.22 14.61 6.18
C CYS A 259 -29.18 13.81 5.38
N TYR A 260 -29.31 13.74 4.06
CA TYR A 260 -28.34 13.11 3.16
C TYR A 260 -26.96 13.79 3.27
N VAL A 261 -26.89 15.12 3.19
CA VAL A 261 -25.63 15.87 3.43
C VAL A 261 -25.10 15.61 4.85
N GLY A 262 -25.99 15.55 5.85
CA GLY A 262 -25.64 15.23 7.23
C GLY A 262 -24.97 13.86 7.40
N LEU A 263 -25.41 12.82 6.67
CA LEU A 263 -24.80 11.48 6.70
C LEU A 263 -23.32 11.54 6.27
N PHE A 264 -23.00 12.25 5.17
CA PHE A 264 -21.61 12.47 4.75
C PHE A 264 -20.78 13.20 5.82
N VAL A 265 -21.36 14.21 6.49
CA VAL A 265 -20.67 14.96 7.55
C VAL A 265 -20.38 14.06 8.77
N VAL A 266 -21.29 13.16 9.15
CA VAL A 266 -21.06 12.17 10.20
C VAL A 266 -19.96 11.18 9.81
N ILE A 267 -19.97 10.64 8.59
CA ILE A 267 -18.92 9.73 8.09
C ILE A 267 -17.55 10.45 8.04
N TYR A 268 -17.51 11.72 7.64
CA TYR A 268 -16.30 12.56 7.67
C TYR A 268 -15.74 12.72 9.09
N TYR A 269 -16.59 13.08 10.07
CA TYR A 269 -16.14 13.21 11.46
C TYR A 269 -15.75 11.86 12.08
N PHE A 270 -16.41 10.76 11.70
CA PHE A 270 -16.03 9.41 12.10
C PHE A 270 -14.63 9.04 11.57
N ALA A 271 -14.35 9.31 10.29
CA ALA A 271 -13.04 9.11 9.68
C ALA A 271 -11.94 9.89 10.40
N ARG A 272 -12.19 11.17 10.69
CA ARG A 272 -11.25 12.05 11.41
C ARG A 272 -11.01 11.62 12.85
N TYR A 273 -12.07 11.27 13.59
CA TYR A 273 -11.98 10.74 14.94
C TYR A 273 -11.15 9.45 14.99
N ARG A 274 -11.46 8.49 14.10
CA ARG A 274 -10.72 7.23 13.93
C ARG A 274 -9.22 7.46 13.73
N GLU A 275 -8.86 8.33 12.80
CA GLU A 275 -7.46 8.59 12.46
C GLU A 275 -6.70 9.27 13.61
N HIS A 276 -7.35 10.22 14.29
CA HIS A 276 -6.77 10.87 15.46
C HIS A 276 -6.46 9.89 16.60
N ILE A 277 -7.38 8.97 16.92
CA ILE A 277 -7.16 7.95 17.96
C ILE A 277 -6.05 6.95 17.55
N LYS A 278 -5.94 6.59 16.27
CA LYS A 278 -4.85 5.74 15.75
C LYS A 278 -3.47 6.39 15.96
N MET A 279 -3.34 7.66 15.59
CA MET A 279 -2.13 8.44 15.78
C MET A 279 -1.75 8.56 17.27
N GLN A 280 -2.72 8.84 18.15
CA GLN A 280 -2.49 8.88 19.61
C GLN A 280 -1.99 7.54 20.20
N LEU A 281 -2.34 6.41 19.59
CA LEU A 281 -1.88 5.09 20.03
C LEU A 281 -0.49 4.72 19.48
N GLY A 282 0.07 5.54 18.58
CA GLY A 282 1.38 5.32 17.93
C GLY A 282 1.37 4.18 16.90
N ALA A 283 0.21 3.91 16.30
CA ALA A 283 0.01 2.82 15.36
C ALA A 283 -0.45 3.39 14.01
N PHE A 284 0.53 3.61 13.15
CA PHE A 284 0.41 4.39 11.92
C PHE A 284 -0.01 3.55 10.70
N THR A 285 0.08 2.22 10.77
CA THR A 285 -0.33 1.31 9.68
C THR A 285 -1.55 0.48 10.06
N GLU A 286 -2.35 0.02 9.08
CA GLU A 286 -3.45 -0.93 9.34
C GLU A 286 -2.94 -2.31 9.81
N ASN A 287 -1.68 -2.64 9.45
CA ASN A 287 -1.01 -3.91 9.78
C ASN A 287 -0.67 -4.06 11.27
N ASP A 288 -0.49 -2.94 11.99
CA ASP A 288 -0.24 -2.94 13.44
C ASP A 288 -1.47 -3.42 14.25
N HIS A 289 -2.65 -3.47 13.62
CA HIS A 289 -3.95 -3.69 14.25
C HIS A 289 -4.72 -4.90 13.68
N SER A 290 -4.28 -6.13 13.98
CA SER A 290 -5.03 -7.34 13.57
C SER A 290 -6.31 -7.53 14.39
N GLY A 291 -7.46 -7.64 13.73
CA GLY A 291 -8.68 -8.19 14.33
C GLY A 291 -8.61 -9.72 14.46
N ASP A 292 -9.25 -10.28 15.49
CA ASP A 292 -9.22 -11.72 15.81
C ASP A 292 -10.04 -12.61 14.84
N ILE A 293 -10.68 -12.05 13.79
CA ILE A 293 -11.39 -12.81 12.73
C ILE A 293 -10.52 -13.93 12.15
N ARG A 294 -9.21 -13.67 11.99
CA ARG A 294 -8.23 -14.63 11.47
C ARG A 294 -7.86 -15.75 12.46
N LYS A 295 -8.12 -15.61 13.77
CA LYS A 295 -8.00 -16.74 14.71
C LYS A 295 -9.16 -17.70 14.55
N HIS A 296 -10.40 -17.19 14.62
CA HIS A 296 -11.57 -18.03 14.42
C HIS A 296 -11.57 -18.77 13.07
N THR A 297 -11.18 -18.13 11.95
CA THR A 297 -11.06 -18.84 10.65
C THR A 297 -9.88 -19.83 10.57
N MET A 298 -8.93 -19.79 11.50
CA MET A 298 -7.89 -20.81 11.63
C MET A 298 -8.37 -21.97 12.50
N ASP A 299 -9.01 -21.70 13.65
CA ASP A 299 -9.53 -22.71 14.57
C ASP A 299 -10.48 -23.69 13.85
N TRP A 300 -11.44 -23.18 13.07
CA TRP A 300 -12.38 -23.99 12.25
C TRP A 300 -11.70 -24.87 11.18
N ASN A 301 -10.48 -24.53 10.74
CA ASN A 301 -9.70 -25.38 9.83
C ASN A 301 -8.76 -26.33 10.58
N GLN A 302 -8.50 -26.10 11.86
CA GLN A 302 -7.48 -26.82 12.62
C GLN A 302 -7.97 -28.21 13.06
N GLU A 303 -9.28 -28.36 13.30
CA GLU A 303 -9.93 -29.63 13.66
C GLU A 303 -9.85 -30.71 12.56
N ASN A 304 -9.73 -30.31 11.29
CA ASN A 304 -9.69 -31.23 10.13
C ASN A 304 -8.29 -31.50 9.56
N ASN A 305 -7.23 -30.90 10.11
CA ASN A 305 -5.87 -30.99 9.56
C ASN A 305 -5.02 -32.06 10.25
N SER A 306 -4.28 -32.84 9.46
CA SER A 306 -3.36 -33.85 10.00
C SER A 306 -2.27 -33.20 10.88
N ALA A 307 -1.80 -33.92 11.91
CA ALA A 307 -0.73 -33.43 12.78
C ALA A 307 0.54 -33.04 12.00
N THR A 308 0.82 -33.72 10.87
CA THR A 308 1.91 -33.38 9.95
C THR A 308 1.69 -32.07 9.20
N ASP A 309 0.46 -31.72 8.81
CA ASP A 309 0.18 -30.44 8.15
C ASP A 309 0.26 -29.26 9.13
N GLN A 310 -0.22 -29.47 10.37
CA GLN A 310 -0.07 -28.48 11.44
C GLN A 310 1.42 -28.19 11.72
N MET A 311 2.22 -29.25 11.81
CA MET A 311 3.68 -29.16 11.97
C MET A 311 4.34 -28.43 10.80
N LEU A 312 3.94 -28.71 9.56
CA LEU A 312 4.44 -28.05 8.36
C LEU A 312 4.12 -26.54 8.37
N GLU A 313 2.91 -26.13 8.73
CA GLU A 313 2.53 -24.71 8.84
C GLU A 313 3.29 -23.98 9.96
N VAL A 314 3.59 -24.65 11.09
CA VAL A 314 4.46 -24.10 12.14
C VAL A 314 5.88 -23.90 11.63
N VAL A 315 6.47 -24.91 10.98
CA VAL A 315 7.82 -24.83 10.36
C VAL A 315 7.89 -23.69 9.35
N ARG A 316 6.94 -23.64 8.41
CA ARG A 316 6.87 -22.57 7.39
C ARG A 316 6.71 -21.19 7.99
N THR A 317 5.87 -21.05 9.02
CA THR A 317 5.64 -19.77 9.70
C THR A 317 6.87 -19.30 10.47
N ARG A 318 7.53 -20.19 11.22
CA ARG A 318 8.78 -19.86 11.93
C ARG A 318 9.89 -19.52 10.95
N LEU A 319 10.11 -20.34 9.91
CA LEU A 319 11.16 -20.12 8.90
C LEU A 319 11.01 -18.77 8.20
N TYR A 320 9.79 -18.39 7.81
CA TYR A 320 9.50 -17.07 7.23
C TYR A 320 9.90 -15.92 8.17
N TYR A 321 9.57 -16.01 9.46
CA TYR A 321 9.93 -14.96 10.43
C TYR A 321 11.41 -14.98 10.86
N ALA A 322 12.07 -16.13 10.84
CA ALA A 322 13.53 -16.25 11.01
C ALA A 322 14.26 -15.57 9.85
N THR A 323 13.89 -15.92 8.61
CA THR A 323 14.45 -15.33 7.38
C THR A 323 14.24 -13.82 7.32
N ARG A 324 13.06 -13.32 7.69
CA ARG A 324 12.77 -11.88 7.77
C ARG A 324 13.54 -11.14 8.89
N ARG A 325 14.05 -11.86 9.89
CA ARG A 325 14.97 -11.33 10.91
C ARG A 325 16.44 -11.40 10.46
N GLY A 326 16.75 -12.24 9.47
CA GLY A 326 18.11 -12.57 9.07
C GLY A 326 18.82 -13.54 10.04
N ASP A 327 18.08 -14.24 10.90
CA ASP A 327 18.68 -15.14 11.90
C ASP A 327 19.04 -16.50 11.27
N LEU A 328 20.29 -16.62 10.84
CA LEU A 328 20.82 -17.83 10.19
C LEU A 328 20.86 -19.06 11.12
N LYS A 329 21.00 -18.86 12.43
CA LYS A 329 21.05 -19.97 13.40
C LYS A 329 19.66 -20.57 13.55
N GLU A 330 18.66 -19.74 13.82
CA GLU A 330 17.26 -20.15 13.92
C GLU A 330 16.75 -20.77 12.60
N MET A 331 17.15 -20.22 11.44
CA MET A 331 16.84 -20.83 10.14
C MET A 331 17.39 -22.26 10.02
N ARG A 332 18.66 -22.47 10.37
CA ARG A 332 19.30 -23.79 10.30
C ARG A 332 18.69 -24.79 11.29
N GLU A 333 18.39 -24.37 12.51
CA GLU A 333 17.68 -25.19 13.50
C GLU A 333 16.31 -25.65 13.00
N ILE A 334 15.52 -24.75 12.40
CA ILE A 334 14.20 -25.07 11.84
C ILE A 334 14.30 -26.05 10.66
N LEU A 335 15.30 -25.88 9.79
CA LEU A 335 15.53 -26.75 8.63
C LEU A 335 16.03 -28.15 9.05
N ASN A 336 17.00 -28.22 9.97
CA ASN A 336 17.46 -29.47 10.58
C ASN A 336 16.32 -30.22 11.28
N PHE A 337 15.47 -29.50 12.02
CA PHE A 337 14.28 -30.08 12.65
C PHE A 337 13.29 -30.65 11.63
N ALA A 338 13.07 -29.96 10.50
CA ALA A 338 12.21 -30.45 9.43
C ALA A 338 12.79 -31.70 8.73
N GLN A 339 14.11 -31.76 8.56
CA GLN A 339 14.83 -32.91 8.00
C GLN A 339 14.76 -34.12 8.94
N ALA A 340 15.10 -33.94 10.23
CA ALA A 340 15.06 -35.00 11.25
C ALA A 340 13.65 -35.59 11.45
N ARG A 341 12.60 -34.81 11.16
CA ARG A 341 11.19 -35.23 11.22
C ARG A 341 10.67 -35.81 9.90
N GLY A 342 11.53 -36.00 8.90
CA GLY A 342 11.18 -36.62 7.63
C GLY A 342 10.28 -35.78 6.72
N LEU A 343 10.07 -34.49 7.02
CA LEU A 343 9.21 -33.60 6.22
C LEU A 343 9.77 -33.36 4.80
N MET A 344 11.08 -33.56 4.62
CA MET A 344 11.75 -33.50 3.32
C MET A 344 11.58 -34.75 2.45
N SER A 345 11.00 -35.84 2.99
CA SER A 345 10.73 -37.06 2.22
C SER A 345 9.71 -36.83 1.10
N SER A 346 9.83 -37.57 0.00
CA SER A 346 9.01 -37.47 -1.22
C SER A 346 7.49 -37.40 -0.95
N LYS A 347 7.01 -38.09 0.10
CA LYS A 347 5.60 -38.07 0.54
C LYS A 347 5.08 -36.65 0.84
N TYR A 348 5.87 -35.86 1.57
CA TYR A 348 5.51 -34.50 2.00
C TYR A 348 6.14 -33.43 1.10
N GLY A 349 7.33 -33.69 0.54
CA GLY A 349 7.96 -32.90 -0.51
C GLY A 349 8.39 -31.50 -0.09
N PHE A 350 8.68 -31.25 1.19
CA PHE A 350 9.28 -29.98 1.62
C PHE A 350 10.74 -29.90 1.13
N PRO A 351 11.22 -28.76 0.57
CA PRO A 351 10.52 -27.50 0.36
C PRO A 351 9.69 -27.43 -0.94
N ARG A 352 10.03 -28.22 -1.98
CA ARG A 352 9.52 -28.09 -3.36
C ARG A 352 7.98 -28.04 -3.48
N LYS A 353 7.26 -28.95 -2.83
CA LYS A 353 5.77 -29.04 -2.86
C LYS A 353 5.11 -27.93 -2.02
N ALA A 354 5.73 -27.57 -0.89
CA ALA A 354 5.23 -26.54 0.03
C ALA A 354 5.31 -25.13 -0.58
N TYR A 355 6.42 -24.83 -1.27
CA TYR A 355 6.70 -23.53 -1.88
C TYR A 355 6.52 -23.50 -3.41
N ALA A 356 5.92 -24.54 -4.00
CA ALA A 356 5.56 -24.58 -5.42
C ALA A 356 4.78 -23.33 -5.87
N SER A 357 5.19 -22.76 -7.01
CA SER A 357 4.63 -21.54 -7.60
C SER A 357 3.09 -21.52 -7.56
N PRO A 358 2.45 -20.50 -6.96
CA PRO A 358 1.00 -20.44 -6.87
C PRO A 358 0.40 -20.11 -8.23
N LYS A 359 -0.75 -20.72 -8.56
CA LYS A 359 -1.48 -20.46 -9.81
C LYS A 359 -2.52 -19.34 -9.60
N LEU A 360 -2.70 -18.47 -10.59
CA LEU A 360 -3.71 -17.42 -10.59
C LEU A 360 -5.13 -18.00 -10.79
N LYS A 361 -5.88 -18.18 -9.70
CA LYS A 361 -7.30 -18.58 -9.75
C LYS A 361 -8.13 -17.46 -10.37
N PHE A 362 -9.02 -17.82 -11.31
CA PHE A 362 -9.83 -16.88 -12.08
C PHE A 362 -9.05 -15.72 -12.72
N LYS A 363 -7.75 -15.92 -13.02
CA LYS A 363 -6.79 -14.88 -13.48
C LYS A 363 -6.50 -13.74 -12.47
N PHE A 364 -7.33 -13.51 -11.45
CA PHE A 364 -7.19 -12.41 -10.48
C PHE A 364 -6.54 -12.81 -9.14
N PHE A 365 -6.76 -14.02 -8.65
CA PHE A 365 -6.45 -14.37 -7.25
C PHE A 365 -5.32 -15.39 -7.10
N ALA A 366 -4.22 -15.01 -6.45
CA ALA A 366 -3.22 -15.92 -5.93
C ALA A 366 -2.99 -15.69 -4.42
N LYS A 367 -2.82 -16.79 -3.68
CA LYS A 367 -2.43 -16.81 -2.26
C LYS A 367 -0.90 -16.90 -2.18
N THR A 368 -0.29 -16.00 -1.40
CA THR A 368 1.16 -16.06 -1.11
C THR A 368 1.52 -17.39 -0.47
N ARG A 369 2.66 -17.98 -0.86
CA ARG A 369 3.26 -19.14 -0.22
C ARG A 369 4.14 -18.76 0.97
N ARG A 370 4.48 -17.46 1.10
CA ARG A 370 5.45 -16.92 2.07
C ARG A 370 6.81 -17.59 1.88
N ASN A 371 7.26 -17.69 0.64
CA ASN A 371 8.53 -18.33 0.31
C ASN A 371 9.70 -17.55 0.95
N PRO A 372 10.53 -18.18 1.81
CA PRO A 372 11.66 -17.52 2.45
C PRO A 372 12.71 -17.05 1.44
N VAL A 373 12.83 -17.69 0.27
CA VAL A 373 13.78 -17.28 -0.77
C VAL A 373 13.51 -15.83 -1.23
N HIS A 374 12.26 -15.48 -1.50
CA HIS A 374 11.87 -14.11 -1.88
C HIS A 374 12.15 -13.09 -0.77
N VAL A 375 12.04 -13.50 0.50
CA VAL A 375 12.34 -12.64 1.66
C VAL A 375 13.85 -12.42 1.80
N ALA A 376 14.66 -13.48 1.67
CA ALA A 376 16.11 -13.40 1.71
C ALA A 376 16.65 -12.54 0.54
N ALA A 377 16.13 -12.75 -0.67
CA ALA A 377 16.51 -11.98 -1.86
C ALA A 377 16.14 -10.49 -1.75
N TYR A 378 14.93 -10.18 -1.25
CA TYR A 378 14.50 -8.79 -1.02
C TYR A 378 15.42 -8.06 -0.03
N HIS A 379 15.85 -8.74 1.03
CA HIS A 379 16.73 -8.18 2.08
C HIS A 379 18.23 -8.23 1.74
N GLY A 380 18.62 -8.77 0.59
CA GLY A 380 20.04 -8.90 0.21
C GLY A 380 20.83 -9.94 1.01
N ASN A 381 20.17 -10.86 1.71
CA ASN A 381 20.85 -11.82 2.61
C ASN A 381 21.32 -13.07 1.85
N ILE A 382 22.50 -12.94 1.23
CA ILE A 382 23.15 -14.01 0.45
C ILE A 382 23.40 -15.27 1.30
N SER A 383 23.82 -15.12 2.56
CA SER A 383 24.05 -16.26 3.46
C SER A 383 22.76 -17.04 3.75
N ALA A 384 21.62 -16.37 3.85
CA ALA A 384 20.32 -17.02 3.97
C ALA A 384 19.88 -17.70 2.66
N LEU A 385 20.19 -17.10 1.49
CA LEU A 385 19.94 -17.74 0.19
C LEU A 385 20.78 -19.01 0.02
N ALA A 386 22.08 -18.97 0.32
CA ALA A 386 22.96 -20.13 0.25
C ALA A 386 22.48 -21.28 1.18
N LEU A 387 22.04 -20.96 2.40
CA LEU A 387 21.43 -21.94 3.30
C LEU A 387 20.12 -22.52 2.73
N LEU A 388 19.28 -21.72 2.08
CA LEU A 388 18.06 -22.23 1.45
C LEU A 388 18.38 -23.09 0.21
N GLU A 389 19.45 -22.78 -0.53
CA GLU A 389 19.94 -23.59 -1.65
C GLU A 389 20.40 -24.98 -1.18
N GLU A 390 21.17 -25.04 -0.09
CA GLU A 390 21.66 -26.27 0.55
C GLU A 390 20.52 -27.24 0.89
N PHE A 391 19.39 -26.71 1.39
CA PHE A 391 18.18 -27.48 1.69
C PHE A 391 17.22 -27.66 0.50
N GLY A 392 17.68 -27.37 -0.73
CA GLY A 392 16.97 -27.71 -1.97
C GLY A 392 15.78 -26.82 -2.32
N PHE A 393 15.75 -25.57 -1.85
CA PHE A 393 14.76 -24.57 -2.27
C PHE A 393 14.99 -24.13 -3.72
N ASP A 394 13.90 -23.86 -4.43
CA ASP A 394 13.92 -23.40 -5.82
C ASP A 394 14.11 -21.87 -5.88
N MET A 395 15.24 -21.44 -6.45
CA MET A 395 15.63 -20.03 -6.66
C MET A 395 14.90 -19.35 -7.83
N THR A 396 14.16 -20.11 -8.64
CA THR A 396 13.38 -19.61 -9.78
C THR A 396 11.88 -19.53 -9.48
N ALA A 397 11.43 -20.07 -8.34
CA ALA A 397 10.02 -20.16 -7.96
C ALA A 397 9.32 -18.79 -7.99
N LEU A 398 8.08 -18.76 -8.48
CA LEU A 398 7.24 -17.57 -8.43
C LEU A 398 6.51 -17.50 -7.08
N ASP A 399 6.45 -16.34 -6.43
CA ASP A 399 5.55 -16.12 -5.29
C ASP A 399 4.97 -14.69 -5.28
N LYS A 400 3.85 -14.53 -4.59
CA LYS A 400 3.25 -13.24 -4.27
C LYS A 400 4.01 -12.65 -3.06
N TYR A 401 4.99 -11.80 -3.35
CA TYR A 401 5.86 -11.19 -2.34
C TYR A 401 5.07 -10.43 -1.26
N ASN A 402 4.18 -9.50 -1.66
CA ASN A 402 3.37 -8.73 -0.72
C ASN A 402 1.92 -9.25 -0.64
N SER A 403 1.46 -9.56 0.56
CA SER A 403 0.08 -9.99 0.80
C SER A 403 -0.80 -8.81 1.18
N VAL A 404 -1.76 -8.45 0.31
CA VAL A 404 -2.81 -7.48 0.63
C VAL A 404 -3.56 -7.92 1.89
N HIS A 405 -3.41 -7.14 2.96
CA HIS A 405 -4.06 -7.38 4.24
C HIS A 405 -5.48 -6.80 4.24
N PHE A 406 -6.42 -7.53 3.65
CA PHE A 406 -7.83 -7.12 3.65
C PHE A 406 -8.36 -6.99 5.09
N SER A 407 -8.63 -5.76 5.50
CA SER A 407 -9.26 -5.40 6.77
C SER A 407 -10.48 -4.51 6.54
N THR A 408 -11.34 -4.41 7.55
CA THR A 408 -12.47 -3.45 7.54
C THR A 408 -11.99 -2.01 7.39
N GLY A 409 -10.86 -1.67 8.02
CA GLY A 409 -10.26 -0.34 7.99
C GLY A 409 -9.66 0.07 6.63
N SER A 410 -9.06 -0.88 5.92
CA SER A 410 -8.56 -0.67 4.55
C SER A 410 -9.71 -0.52 3.55
N LEU A 411 -10.75 -1.34 3.69
CA LEU A 411 -11.97 -1.23 2.87
C LEU A 411 -12.69 0.12 3.12
N PHE A 412 -12.79 0.55 4.38
CA PHE A 412 -13.31 1.87 4.73
C PHE A 412 -12.54 2.99 4.05
N TRP A 413 -11.21 2.98 4.15
CA TRP A 413 -10.37 4.02 3.54
C TRP A 413 -10.41 4.04 2.01
N TYR A 414 -10.65 2.90 1.35
CA TYR A 414 -10.80 2.84 -0.12
C TYR A 414 -11.94 3.73 -0.64
N PHE A 415 -13.08 3.72 0.04
CA PHE A 415 -14.20 4.61 -0.27
C PHE A 415 -13.99 6.00 0.37
N ALA A 416 -13.50 6.07 1.61
CA ALA A 416 -13.37 7.33 2.34
C ALA A 416 -12.35 8.31 1.73
N ARG A 417 -11.36 7.83 0.97
CA ARG A 417 -10.37 8.70 0.28
C ARG A 417 -10.99 9.68 -0.72
N VAL A 418 -12.21 9.43 -1.20
CA VAL A 418 -12.93 10.30 -2.13
C VAL A 418 -13.31 11.64 -1.49
N PHE A 419 -13.60 11.66 -0.18
CA PHE A 419 -14.07 12.84 0.55
C PHE A 419 -13.22 13.20 1.79
N VAL A 420 -12.37 12.31 2.28
CA VAL A 420 -11.38 12.58 3.34
C VAL A 420 -9.97 12.46 2.78
N LYS A 421 -9.28 13.60 2.63
CA LYS A 421 -7.85 13.61 2.36
C LYS A 421 -7.10 13.06 3.59
N ARG A 422 -6.43 11.91 3.43
CA ARG A 422 -5.49 11.39 4.45
C ARG A 422 -4.40 12.45 4.71
N PRO A 423 -4.00 12.69 5.98
CA PRO A 423 -2.76 13.41 6.24
C PRO A 423 -1.61 12.67 5.55
N SER A 424 -0.78 13.38 4.81
CA SER A 424 0.22 12.81 3.94
C SER A 424 1.39 12.24 4.73
N ASN A 425 1.44 10.91 4.84
CA ASN A 425 2.74 10.23 4.86
C ASN A 425 3.40 10.53 3.51
N SER A 426 4.55 11.20 3.53
CA SER A 426 5.16 11.87 2.36
C SER A 426 5.55 10.96 1.18
N LEU A 427 5.52 9.64 1.37
CA LEU A 427 5.88 8.63 0.39
C LEU A 427 4.67 7.96 -0.30
N GLU A 428 3.52 7.82 0.37
CA GLU A 428 2.37 7.06 -0.16
C GLU A 428 1.46 7.88 -1.09
N ASN A 429 1.04 9.07 -0.66
CA ASN A 429 0.06 9.85 -1.42
C ASN A 429 0.67 10.54 -2.64
N THR A 430 1.94 10.97 -2.54
CA THR A 430 2.69 11.62 -3.62
C THR A 430 2.85 10.68 -4.81
N ALA A 431 3.09 9.39 -4.55
CA ALA A 431 3.08 8.36 -5.58
C ALA A 431 1.69 8.20 -6.22
N VAL A 432 0.63 8.05 -5.42
CA VAL A 432 -0.72 7.78 -5.95
C VAL A 432 -1.28 8.94 -6.78
N SER A 433 -1.01 10.21 -6.44
CA SER A 433 -1.58 11.36 -7.19
C SER A 433 -0.74 11.81 -8.39
N ILE A 434 0.58 11.58 -8.40
CA ILE A 434 1.41 11.88 -9.57
C ILE A 434 1.28 10.75 -10.60
N PHE A 435 1.30 9.49 -10.16
CA PHE A 435 1.35 8.35 -11.09
C PHE A 435 -0.01 7.90 -11.66
N GLN A 436 -1.09 8.66 -11.40
CA GLN A 436 -2.34 8.54 -12.18
C GLN A 436 -2.30 9.31 -13.51
N THR A 437 -1.34 10.22 -13.71
CA THR A 437 -1.23 11.04 -14.93
C THR A 437 -0.01 10.72 -15.80
N THR A 438 0.89 9.86 -15.33
CA THR A 438 2.11 9.46 -16.05
C THR A 438 2.10 7.99 -16.45
N LEU A 439 2.59 7.66 -17.64
CA LEU A 439 2.66 6.33 -18.26
C LEU A 439 3.67 5.35 -17.59
N MET A 440 3.80 5.41 -16.27
CA MET A 440 4.66 4.53 -15.47
C MET A 440 4.05 3.13 -15.35
N THR A 441 4.88 2.09 -15.47
CA THR A 441 4.40 0.71 -15.28
C THR A 441 3.90 0.52 -13.83
N PRO A 442 2.64 0.07 -13.59
CA PRO A 442 2.06 -0.01 -12.23
C PRO A 442 2.85 -0.92 -11.26
N LEU A 443 3.69 -1.76 -11.85
CA LEU A 443 4.54 -2.76 -11.23
C LEU A 443 5.68 -2.14 -10.41
N HIS A 444 6.28 -1.03 -10.86
CA HIS A 444 7.36 -0.38 -10.11
C HIS A 444 6.82 0.25 -8.82
N CYS A 445 5.67 0.92 -8.91
CA CYS A 445 4.96 1.51 -7.78
C CYS A 445 4.44 0.45 -6.79
N ALA A 446 3.99 -0.71 -7.28
CA ALA A 446 3.43 -1.77 -6.44
C ALA A 446 4.47 -2.45 -5.52
N VAL A 447 5.75 -2.46 -5.91
CA VAL A 447 6.83 -3.05 -5.12
C VAL A 447 7.42 -2.03 -4.14
N SER A 448 7.70 -0.80 -4.59
CA SER A 448 8.33 0.24 -3.76
C SER A 448 7.43 0.79 -2.65
N THR A 449 6.12 0.90 -2.86
CA THR A 449 5.21 1.52 -1.90
C THR A 449 4.75 0.61 -0.76
N GLY A 450 4.83 -0.72 -0.91
CA GLY A 450 4.42 -1.71 0.10
C GLY A 450 2.94 -1.71 0.52
N GLN A 451 2.14 -0.71 0.11
CA GLN A 451 0.80 -0.41 0.64
C GLN A 451 -0.18 0.18 -0.40
N ILE A 452 -0.01 -0.06 -1.71
CA ILE A 452 -1.10 0.17 -2.67
C ILE A 452 -2.17 -0.92 -2.48
N GLU A 453 -3.06 -0.65 -1.54
CA GLU A 453 -4.34 -1.33 -1.43
C GLU A 453 -5.24 -0.92 -2.60
N THR A 454 -5.98 -1.90 -3.11
CA THR A 454 -7.19 -1.81 -3.97
C THR A 454 -7.02 -1.78 -5.50
N SER A 455 -7.10 -2.98 -6.11
CA SER A 455 -8.05 -3.28 -7.22
C SER A 455 -7.88 -4.70 -7.80
N LEU A 456 -7.78 -5.71 -6.91
CA LEU A 456 -7.83 -7.14 -7.26
C LEU A 456 -6.65 -7.80 -8.03
N PRO A 457 -5.51 -7.17 -8.42
CA PRO A 457 -4.47 -7.96 -9.07
C PRO A 457 -3.81 -8.94 -8.10
N SER A 458 -3.36 -10.06 -8.64
CA SER A 458 -2.29 -10.85 -8.04
C SER A 458 -1.10 -10.86 -8.97
N PHE A 459 0.05 -10.51 -8.40
CA PHE A 459 1.33 -10.42 -9.08
C PHE A 459 2.30 -11.41 -8.44
N LEU A 460 3.03 -12.16 -9.27
CA LEU A 460 3.91 -13.25 -8.88
C LEU A 460 5.28 -13.02 -9.53
N MET A 461 6.31 -12.95 -8.70
CA MET A 461 7.68 -12.60 -9.09
C MET A 461 8.65 -13.73 -8.75
N THR A 462 9.78 -13.80 -9.47
CA THR A 462 10.93 -14.62 -9.04
C THR A 462 11.73 -13.87 -7.97
N PRO A 463 12.60 -14.54 -7.20
CA PRO A 463 13.53 -13.89 -6.27
C PRO A 463 14.43 -12.85 -6.94
N LEU A 464 14.81 -13.06 -8.20
CA LEU A 464 15.60 -12.11 -8.99
C LEU A 464 14.86 -10.78 -9.18
N HIS A 465 13.56 -10.79 -9.48
CA HIS A 465 12.77 -9.56 -9.56
C HIS A 465 12.76 -8.82 -8.21
N CYS A 466 12.63 -9.55 -7.08
CA CYS A 466 12.71 -8.93 -5.75
C CYS A 466 14.05 -8.21 -5.55
N ALA A 467 15.17 -8.90 -5.78
CA ALA A 467 16.52 -8.36 -5.59
C ALA A 467 16.81 -7.14 -6.49
N VAL A 468 16.39 -7.21 -7.77
CA VAL A 468 16.51 -6.08 -8.70
C VAL A 468 15.68 -4.88 -8.23
N SER A 469 14.42 -5.10 -7.85
CA SER A 469 13.50 -4.04 -7.39
C SER A 469 13.89 -3.37 -6.07
N THR A 470 14.77 -3.98 -5.28
CA THR A 470 15.29 -3.42 -4.02
C THR A 470 16.75 -2.97 -4.08
N GLY A 471 17.33 -2.90 -5.29
CA GLY A 471 18.70 -2.40 -5.47
C GLY A 471 19.81 -3.35 -4.98
N GLN A 472 19.53 -4.63 -4.77
CA GLN A 472 20.46 -5.57 -4.10
C GLN A 472 21.47 -6.18 -5.07
N ILE A 473 22.40 -5.37 -5.59
CA ILE A 473 23.40 -5.72 -6.62
C ILE A 473 24.08 -7.07 -6.37
N GLU A 474 24.69 -7.28 -5.20
CA GLU A 474 25.40 -8.54 -4.90
C GLU A 474 24.48 -9.77 -4.87
N THR A 475 23.21 -9.59 -4.52
CA THR A 475 22.20 -10.66 -4.57
C THR A 475 21.72 -10.92 -5.99
N VAL A 476 21.62 -9.89 -6.83
CA VAL A 476 21.37 -10.04 -8.27
C VAL A 476 22.50 -10.84 -8.91
N ARG A 477 23.76 -10.44 -8.72
CA ARG A 477 24.95 -11.17 -9.23
C ARG A 477 24.98 -12.62 -8.73
N TRP A 478 24.70 -12.85 -7.45
CA TRP A 478 24.65 -14.21 -6.88
C TRP A 478 23.57 -15.08 -7.53
N LEU A 479 22.34 -14.57 -7.69
CA LEU A 479 21.24 -15.29 -8.33
C LEU A 479 21.51 -15.58 -9.81
N LEU A 480 22.05 -14.61 -10.56
CA LEU A 480 22.41 -14.78 -11.97
C LEU A 480 23.54 -15.80 -12.16
N THR A 481 24.57 -15.76 -11.31
CA THR A 481 25.66 -16.75 -11.28
C THR A 481 25.15 -18.18 -11.00
N ARG A 482 24.05 -18.32 -10.26
CA ARG A 482 23.35 -19.60 -10.02
C ARG A 482 22.33 -19.98 -11.10
N GLY A 483 22.33 -19.30 -12.24
CA GLY A 483 21.48 -19.62 -13.39
C GLY A 483 20.04 -19.13 -13.31
N ALA A 484 19.73 -18.13 -12.47
CA ALA A 484 18.41 -17.49 -12.50
C ALA A 484 18.17 -16.80 -13.87
N PRO A 485 17.09 -17.12 -14.62
CA PRO A 485 16.96 -16.62 -15.98
C PRO A 485 16.57 -15.12 -16.01
N PRO A 486 17.38 -14.23 -16.60
CA PRO A 486 17.17 -12.78 -16.54
C PRO A 486 15.98 -12.30 -17.37
N ASN A 487 15.51 -13.10 -18.34
CA ASN A 487 14.35 -12.80 -19.19
C ASN A 487 13.03 -13.39 -18.68
N THR A 488 12.99 -13.93 -17.45
CA THR A 488 11.76 -14.53 -16.89
C THR A 488 10.67 -13.48 -16.72
N LEU A 489 9.56 -13.59 -17.44
CA LEU A 489 8.41 -12.70 -17.25
C LEU A 489 7.68 -13.01 -15.93
N ALA A 490 7.43 -12.00 -15.11
CA ALA A 490 6.56 -12.14 -13.95
C ALA A 490 5.08 -12.37 -14.36
N GLN A 491 4.33 -13.10 -13.52
CA GLN A 491 2.94 -13.43 -13.81
C GLN A 491 1.96 -12.48 -13.11
N ALA A 492 1.11 -11.84 -13.90
CA ALA A 492 0.14 -10.85 -13.42
C ALA A 492 -1.26 -11.04 -14.01
N SER A 493 -2.26 -10.63 -13.23
CA SER A 493 -3.67 -10.52 -13.67
C SER A 493 -3.84 -9.56 -14.84
N PHE A 494 -3.33 -8.33 -14.72
CA PHE A 494 -3.23 -7.39 -15.83
C PHE A 494 -1.99 -7.70 -16.67
N ARG A 495 -2.13 -7.71 -18.00
CA ARG A 495 -0.98 -7.95 -18.89
C ARG A 495 0.09 -6.87 -18.76
N SER A 496 -0.31 -5.64 -18.41
CA SER A 496 0.56 -4.48 -18.20
C SER A 496 1.61 -4.64 -17.09
N ASN A 497 1.51 -5.70 -16.30
CA ASN A 497 2.42 -5.97 -15.18
C ASN A 497 3.22 -7.27 -15.42
N ARG A 498 3.35 -7.73 -16.66
CA ARG A 498 4.11 -8.94 -17.02
C ARG A 498 5.43 -8.56 -17.68
N VAL A 499 6.36 -8.03 -16.89
CA VAL A 499 7.68 -7.59 -17.38
C VAL A 499 8.79 -8.51 -16.86
N PRO A 500 9.97 -8.56 -17.51
CA PRO A 500 11.15 -9.23 -16.96
C PRO A 500 11.89 -8.33 -15.95
N PRO A 501 12.83 -8.89 -15.16
CA PRO A 501 13.64 -8.17 -14.17
C PRO A 501 14.26 -6.86 -14.67
N LEU A 502 14.69 -6.77 -15.94
CA LEU A 502 15.30 -5.56 -16.51
C LEU A 502 14.42 -4.30 -16.39
N PHE A 503 13.09 -4.44 -16.42
CA PHE A 503 12.13 -3.34 -16.27
C PHE A 503 11.95 -2.86 -14.81
N LEU A 504 12.58 -3.52 -13.85
CA LEU A 504 12.55 -3.19 -12.41
C LEU A 504 13.83 -2.51 -11.92
N ALA A 505 14.85 -2.39 -12.76
CA ALA A 505 16.17 -1.93 -12.34
C ALA A 505 16.27 -0.40 -12.30
N GLU A 506 16.37 0.17 -11.10
CA GLU A 506 16.62 1.62 -10.91
C GLU A 506 18.10 2.00 -11.06
N HIS A 507 19.01 1.02 -11.03
CA HIS A 507 20.47 1.26 -10.96
C HIS A 507 21.19 0.72 -12.20
N ALA A 508 22.02 1.56 -12.79
CA ALA A 508 22.88 1.26 -13.94
C ALA A 508 23.71 -0.02 -13.75
N GLU A 509 24.29 -0.22 -12.57
CA GLU A 509 25.06 -1.43 -12.23
C GLU A 509 24.22 -2.72 -12.31
N ILE A 510 22.95 -2.67 -11.88
CA ILE A 510 22.04 -3.84 -11.93
C ILE A 510 21.63 -4.12 -13.37
N VAL A 511 21.41 -3.07 -14.17
CA VAL A 511 21.14 -3.17 -15.61
C VAL A 511 22.31 -3.85 -16.31
N ARG A 512 23.54 -3.40 -16.05
CA ARG A 512 24.78 -4.00 -16.58
C ARG A 512 24.91 -5.47 -16.20
N GLU A 513 24.73 -5.84 -14.94
CA GLU A 513 24.78 -7.24 -14.48
C GLU A 513 23.72 -8.11 -15.19
N LEU A 514 22.49 -7.61 -15.35
CA LEU A 514 21.44 -8.32 -16.09
C LEU A 514 21.79 -8.53 -17.57
N LEU A 515 22.34 -7.50 -18.23
CA LEU A 515 22.72 -7.54 -19.65
C LEU A 515 23.92 -8.47 -19.90
N VAL A 516 24.95 -8.43 -19.04
CA VAL A 516 26.09 -9.37 -19.06
C VAL A 516 25.63 -10.83 -18.97
N HIS A 517 24.58 -11.10 -18.18
CA HIS A 517 23.98 -12.43 -18.05
C HIS A 517 22.92 -12.75 -19.12
N GLY A 518 22.76 -11.92 -20.16
CA GLY A 518 21.90 -12.19 -21.30
C GLY A 518 20.46 -11.71 -21.18
N ALA A 519 20.19 -10.66 -20.39
CA ALA A 519 18.94 -9.91 -20.50
C ALA A 519 18.80 -9.27 -21.89
N ASP A 520 17.59 -9.30 -22.46
CA ASP A 520 17.30 -8.70 -23.77
C ASP A 520 17.05 -7.17 -23.64
N PRO A 521 17.95 -6.29 -24.15
CA PRO A 521 17.77 -4.84 -24.08
C PRO A 521 16.66 -4.32 -25.02
N LEU A 522 16.20 -5.14 -25.96
CA LEU A 522 15.11 -4.86 -26.90
C LEU A 522 13.80 -5.54 -26.49
N ALA A 523 13.72 -6.09 -25.26
CA ALA A 523 12.57 -6.84 -24.78
C ALA A 523 11.28 -6.02 -24.79
N ILE A 524 10.27 -6.49 -25.55
CA ILE A 524 8.89 -5.95 -25.51
C ILE A 524 7.98 -6.99 -24.83
N PRO A 525 7.49 -6.74 -23.60
CA PRO A 525 6.81 -7.79 -22.83
C PRO A 525 5.40 -8.16 -23.32
N ASP A 526 4.63 -7.20 -23.85
CA ASP A 526 3.26 -7.43 -24.38
C ASP A 526 3.04 -6.62 -25.69
N PRO A 527 3.68 -7.01 -26.81
CA PRO A 527 3.65 -6.27 -28.06
C PRO A 527 2.22 -6.22 -28.67
N GLY A 528 1.82 -5.05 -29.16
CA GLY A 528 0.48 -4.78 -29.69
C GLY A 528 -0.61 -4.51 -28.63
N PHE A 529 -0.25 -4.41 -27.35
CA PHE A 529 -1.18 -4.18 -26.23
C PHE A 529 -0.71 -3.04 -25.31
N MET A 530 -1.29 -2.91 -24.12
CA MET A 530 -1.05 -1.83 -23.15
C MET A 530 0.42 -1.66 -22.69
N ASN A 531 1.30 -2.64 -22.96
CA ASN A 531 2.69 -2.67 -22.49
C ASN A 531 3.72 -2.69 -23.64
N THR A 532 3.41 -1.95 -24.71
CA THR A 532 4.31 -1.68 -25.83
C THR A 532 5.33 -0.61 -25.48
N MET A 533 6.35 -0.98 -24.70
CA MET A 533 7.56 -0.17 -24.52
C MET A 533 8.80 -1.04 -24.28
N THR A 534 9.97 -0.56 -24.70
CA THR A 534 11.28 -1.15 -24.42
C THR A 534 11.81 -0.70 -23.05
N PRO A 535 12.85 -1.36 -22.48
CA PRO A 535 13.52 -0.90 -21.27
C PRO A 535 14.04 0.55 -21.41
N LEU A 536 14.58 0.90 -22.58
CA LEU A 536 15.13 2.24 -22.84
C LEU A 536 14.04 3.32 -22.82
N GLN A 537 12.88 3.05 -23.45
CA GLN A 537 11.73 3.95 -23.37
C GLN A 537 11.27 4.16 -21.92
N LEU A 538 11.22 3.09 -21.11
CA LEU A 538 10.86 3.20 -19.70
C LEU A 538 11.87 4.05 -18.91
N ALA A 539 13.17 3.86 -19.14
CA ALA A 539 14.23 4.65 -18.51
C ALA A 539 14.10 6.14 -18.82
N TYR A 540 13.81 6.50 -20.08
CA TYR A 540 13.54 7.89 -20.48
C TYR A 540 12.27 8.46 -19.87
N VAL A 541 11.16 7.71 -19.83
CA VAL A 541 9.91 8.13 -19.17
C VAL A 541 10.10 8.33 -17.67
N GLN A 542 11.00 7.57 -17.03
CA GLN A 542 11.40 7.75 -15.63
C GLN A 542 12.37 8.92 -15.40
N GLY A 543 12.98 9.47 -16.45
CA GLY A 543 14.10 10.42 -16.34
C GLY A 543 15.39 9.79 -15.78
N ASN A 544 15.52 8.46 -15.82
CA ASN A 544 16.68 7.74 -15.31
C ASN A 544 17.76 7.62 -16.38
N TYR A 545 18.44 8.74 -16.66
CA TYR A 545 19.45 8.83 -17.71
C TYR A 545 20.65 7.90 -17.50
N ALA A 546 20.99 7.54 -16.25
CA ALA A 546 22.08 6.59 -15.96
C ALA A 546 21.74 5.17 -16.44
N VAL A 547 20.50 4.73 -16.23
CA VAL A 547 20.00 3.46 -16.79
C VAL A 547 19.82 3.54 -18.30
N ALA A 548 19.36 4.68 -18.84
CA ALA A 548 19.24 4.88 -20.27
C ALA A 548 20.60 4.76 -20.98
N GLN A 549 21.66 5.35 -20.42
CA GLN A 549 23.00 5.29 -20.99
C GLN A 549 23.54 3.86 -21.07
N GLU A 550 23.51 3.07 -19.98
CA GLU A 550 23.93 1.65 -20.04
C GLU A 550 23.08 0.87 -21.05
N LEU A 551 21.77 1.11 -21.13
CA LEU A 551 20.93 0.46 -22.14
C LEU A 551 21.35 0.83 -23.57
N GLU A 552 21.72 2.09 -23.84
CA GLU A 552 22.19 2.53 -25.16
C GLU A 552 23.57 1.96 -25.53
N GLU A 553 24.50 1.90 -24.57
CA GLU A 553 25.81 1.26 -24.72
C GLU A 553 25.67 -0.23 -25.12
N TRP A 554 24.64 -0.92 -24.61
CA TRP A 554 24.29 -2.30 -24.97
C TRP A 554 23.33 -2.43 -26.17
N GLY A 555 23.08 -1.37 -26.93
CA GLY A 555 22.27 -1.42 -28.15
C GLY A 555 20.75 -1.42 -27.93
N GLY A 556 20.26 -1.03 -26.74
CA GLY A 556 18.85 -0.74 -26.48
C GLY A 556 18.30 0.33 -27.43
N ASP A 557 17.01 0.24 -27.77
CA ASP A 557 16.38 1.09 -28.78
C ASP A 557 14.87 1.31 -28.53
N VAL A 558 14.23 2.10 -29.41
CA VAL A 558 12.88 2.66 -29.29
C VAL A 558 11.92 2.18 -30.40
N ALA A 559 12.43 1.58 -31.49
CA ALA A 559 11.67 1.27 -32.71
C ALA A 559 10.76 0.00 -32.59
N LEU A 560 9.54 0.15 -32.07
CA LEU A 560 8.62 -0.96 -31.73
C LEU A 560 7.97 -1.74 -32.91
N THR A 561 8.46 -1.65 -34.15
CA THR A 561 7.73 -2.20 -35.31
C THR A 561 7.66 -3.74 -35.28
N PRO A 562 6.59 -4.37 -35.83
CA PRO A 562 6.47 -5.82 -35.91
C PRO A 562 7.61 -6.52 -36.67
N PHE A 563 8.24 -5.83 -37.62
CA PHE A 563 9.34 -6.37 -38.43
C PHE A 563 10.68 -6.29 -37.69
N HIS A 564 10.95 -5.18 -36.99
CA HIS A 564 12.07 -5.06 -36.05
C HIS A 564 12.01 -6.14 -34.95
N LEU A 565 10.83 -6.32 -34.34
CA LEU A 565 10.62 -7.33 -33.31
C LEU A 565 10.79 -8.78 -33.84
N ALA A 566 10.38 -9.05 -35.07
CA ALA A 566 10.61 -10.35 -35.70
C ALA A 566 12.10 -10.61 -35.95
N ALA A 567 12.86 -9.57 -36.31
CA ALA A 567 14.30 -9.62 -36.51
C ALA A 567 15.06 -9.86 -35.19
N ALA A 568 14.76 -9.08 -34.14
CA ALA A 568 15.37 -9.25 -32.81
C ALA A 568 15.05 -10.60 -32.15
N ARG A 569 13.91 -11.23 -32.47
CA ARG A 569 13.51 -12.55 -31.93
C ARG A 569 13.91 -13.73 -32.81
N ASN A 570 14.78 -13.53 -33.80
CA ASN A 570 15.22 -14.57 -34.74
C ASN A 570 14.06 -15.31 -35.45
N ASN A 571 12.90 -14.65 -35.65
CA ASN A 571 11.67 -15.31 -36.12
C ASN A 571 11.58 -15.32 -37.65
N VAL A 572 12.37 -16.19 -38.28
CA VAL A 572 12.48 -16.37 -39.73
C VAL A 572 11.12 -16.55 -40.42
N LEU A 573 10.18 -17.29 -39.84
CA LEU A 573 8.85 -17.50 -40.43
C LEU A 573 8.06 -16.20 -40.57
N VAL A 574 8.11 -15.34 -39.55
CA VAL A 574 7.46 -14.04 -39.56
C VAL A 574 8.20 -13.05 -40.48
N LEU A 575 9.54 -13.07 -40.48
CA LEU A 575 10.37 -12.28 -41.39
C LEU A 575 10.04 -12.60 -42.87
N ARG A 576 10.05 -13.87 -43.27
CA ARG A 576 9.68 -14.31 -44.63
C ARG A 576 8.26 -13.89 -45.02
N LYS A 577 7.32 -13.87 -44.07
CA LYS A 577 5.94 -13.40 -44.29
C LYS A 577 5.83 -11.88 -44.50
N PHE A 578 6.73 -11.09 -43.92
CA PHE A 578 6.83 -9.65 -44.20
C PHE A 578 7.55 -9.40 -45.53
N LEU A 579 8.66 -10.10 -45.78
CA LEU A 579 9.42 -10.01 -47.04
C LEU A 579 8.55 -10.38 -48.26
N SER A 580 7.73 -11.43 -48.18
CA SER A 580 6.80 -11.81 -49.26
C SER A 580 5.69 -10.79 -49.52
N ARG A 581 5.39 -9.93 -48.54
CA ARG A 581 4.47 -8.77 -48.67
C ARG A 581 5.17 -7.51 -49.18
N LYS A 582 6.45 -7.60 -49.57
CA LYS A 582 7.31 -6.48 -49.97
C LYS A 582 7.40 -5.39 -48.89
N THR A 583 7.35 -5.77 -47.61
CA THR A 583 7.66 -4.86 -46.49
C THR A 583 9.04 -4.24 -46.71
N ASP A 584 9.19 -2.96 -46.36
CA ASP A 584 10.48 -2.30 -46.56
C ASP A 584 11.53 -2.80 -45.55
N VAL A 585 12.71 -3.13 -46.08
CA VAL A 585 13.77 -3.81 -45.33
C VAL A 585 14.60 -2.82 -44.52
N ASP A 586 14.70 -1.59 -45.02
CA ASP A 586 15.44 -0.47 -44.42
C ASP A 586 14.53 0.46 -43.59
N CYS A 587 13.35 -0.01 -43.20
CA CYS A 587 12.44 0.79 -42.38
C CYS A 587 13.10 1.20 -41.05
N LEU A 588 12.96 2.47 -40.67
CA LEU A 588 13.58 3.07 -39.48
C LEU A 588 12.59 3.26 -38.31
N GLY A 589 11.35 2.80 -38.47
CA GLY A 589 10.25 3.03 -37.55
C GLY A 589 8.89 2.76 -38.19
N GLU A 590 7.82 3.20 -37.55
CA GLU A 590 6.44 2.98 -37.99
C GLU A 590 5.96 4.10 -38.94
N MET A 591 5.17 3.76 -39.97
CA MET A 591 4.50 4.71 -40.86
C MET A 591 5.41 5.78 -41.52
N GLY A 592 6.72 5.51 -41.66
CA GLY A 592 7.70 6.45 -42.19
C GLY A 592 8.28 7.43 -41.16
N TYR A 593 7.84 7.37 -39.90
CA TYR A 593 8.53 8.06 -38.81
C TYR A 593 9.89 7.40 -38.54
N VAL A 594 10.92 8.23 -38.35
CA VAL A 594 12.28 7.79 -38.09
C VAL A 594 12.49 7.64 -36.59
N GLY A 595 12.85 6.44 -36.14
CA GLY A 595 13.16 6.14 -34.74
C GLY A 595 14.42 6.87 -34.25
N LEU A 596 14.50 7.07 -32.92
CA LEU A 596 15.53 7.87 -32.25
C LEU A 596 16.96 7.54 -32.73
N ASN A 597 17.33 6.26 -32.68
CA ASN A 597 18.66 5.78 -33.06
C ASN A 597 18.83 5.45 -34.55
N ARG A 598 17.80 5.68 -35.38
CA ARG A 598 17.80 5.40 -36.83
C ARG A 598 18.28 3.97 -37.18
N ARG A 599 17.93 2.98 -36.37
CA ARG A 599 18.27 1.58 -36.60
C ARG A 599 17.23 0.94 -37.52
N THR A 600 17.68 -0.05 -38.28
CA THR A 600 16.85 -0.92 -39.13
C THR A 600 16.64 -2.29 -38.47
N PRO A 601 15.73 -3.15 -38.96
CA PRO A 601 15.55 -4.52 -38.48
C PRO A 601 16.84 -5.35 -38.50
N LEU A 602 17.75 -5.10 -39.46
CA LEU A 602 19.06 -5.75 -39.52
C LEU A 602 19.91 -5.43 -38.28
N HIS A 603 19.92 -4.16 -37.84
CA HIS A 603 20.62 -3.75 -36.62
C HIS A 603 20.03 -4.45 -35.40
N TRP A 604 18.71 -4.56 -35.31
CA TRP A 604 18.03 -5.27 -34.22
C TRP A 604 18.38 -6.76 -34.18
N ALA A 605 18.47 -7.43 -35.34
CA ALA A 605 18.95 -8.81 -35.42
C ALA A 605 20.43 -8.95 -35.02
N ALA A 606 21.28 -7.99 -35.38
CA ALA A 606 22.69 -7.98 -35.00
C ALA A 606 22.86 -7.80 -33.47
N ILE A 607 22.16 -6.83 -32.88
CA ILE A 607 22.22 -6.51 -31.45
C ILE A 607 21.77 -7.70 -30.59
N SER A 608 20.71 -8.42 -30.98
CA SER A 608 20.24 -9.59 -30.23
C SER A 608 20.95 -10.91 -30.58
N GLY A 609 21.96 -10.90 -31.46
CA GLY A 609 22.67 -12.11 -31.91
C GLY A 609 21.82 -13.06 -32.76
N SER A 610 20.74 -12.57 -33.40
CA SER A 610 19.79 -13.35 -34.19
C SER A 610 20.34 -13.72 -35.58
N THR A 611 21.25 -14.69 -35.63
CA THR A 611 22.00 -15.10 -36.84
C THR A 611 21.13 -15.43 -38.06
N ALA A 612 20.03 -16.18 -37.88
CA ALA A 612 19.18 -16.61 -38.99
C ALA A 612 18.21 -15.51 -39.47
N GLY A 613 17.76 -14.63 -38.57
CA GLY A 613 17.01 -13.43 -38.93
C GLY A 613 17.90 -12.42 -39.67
N LEU A 614 19.15 -12.29 -39.25
CA LEU A 614 20.16 -11.43 -39.88
C LEU A 614 20.43 -11.86 -41.33
N THR A 615 20.63 -13.16 -41.62
CA THR A 615 20.89 -13.63 -42.99
C THR A 615 19.70 -13.43 -43.92
N GLU A 616 18.47 -13.69 -43.48
CA GLU A 616 17.25 -13.49 -44.30
C GLU A 616 17.03 -12.02 -44.69
N VAL A 617 17.27 -11.10 -43.74
CA VAL A 617 17.17 -9.65 -43.97
C VAL A 617 18.32 -9.16 -44.86
N PHE A 618 19.54 -9.66 -44.65
CA PHE A 618 20.72 -9.27 -45.43
C PHE A 618 20.65 -9.72 -46.90
N VAL A 619 20.33 -11.00 -47.15
CA VAL A 619 20.21 -11.55 -48.52
C VAL A 619 19.15 -10.82 -49.34
N THR A 620 18.08 -10.33 -48.71
CA THR A 620 17.03 -9.56 -49.41
C THR A 620 17.40 -8.09 -49.65
N GLN A 621 18.29 -7.50 -48.86
CA GLN A 621 18.90 -6.19 -49.16
C GLN A 621 19.88 -6.28 -50.34
N ASP A 622 20.79 -7.25 -50.33
CA ASP A 622 21.77 -7.42 -51.43
C ASP A 622 21.06 -7.74 -52.76
N GLY A 623 20.02 -8.57 -52.73
CA GLY A 623 19.17 -8.83 -53.91
C GLY A 623 18.53 -7.57 -54.51
N ARG A 624 18.17 -6.55 -53.70
CA ARG A 624 17.72 -5.25 -54.20
C ARG A 624 18.86 -4.43 -54.79
N ARG A 625 20.03 -4.38 -54.14
CA ARG A 625 21.21 -3.62 -54.61
C ARG A 625 21.80 -4.14 -55.91
N LEU A 626 21.56 -5.40 -56.25
CA LEU A 626 22.00 -6.02 -57.51
C LEU A 626 20.95 -5.95 -58.63
N SER A 627 19.75 -5.39 -58.38
CA SER A 627 18.63 -5.35 -59.33
C SER A 627 18.07 -3.95 -59.62
N GLY A 628 18.70 -2.89 -59.09
CA GLY A 628 18.46 -1.49 -59.42
C GLY A 628 19.77 -0.77 -59.76
#